data_AF-A0A238F303-F1
#
_entry.id   AF-A0A238F303-F1
#
_cell.length_a   1.000
_cell.length_b   1.000
_cell.length_c   1.000
_cell.angle_alpha   90.00
_cell.angle_beta   90.00
_cell.angle_gamma   90.00
#
_symmetry.space_group_name_H-M   'P 1'
#
loop_
_entity.id
_entity.type
_entity.pdbx_description
1 polymer ?
#
loop_
_entity_poly.entity_id
_entity_poly.type
_entity_poly.pdbx_seq_one_letter_code
_entity_poly.pdbx_strand_id
1 'polypeptide(L)'
;MPGHPTELAHQLVMATKAPSGVRRRYRPPAPWNLATPATTAAKPPTRDLVGAPCPLSNLRPVYYAPLFPELHDSPPTARSQHPYSLAEFPSTSPSSSPSLSPSSSFAARQHRLQLLKAKFYAQDLEYRLNLYRLDAFNQDFWARTNADFLAARDRWLCQHHPQVGRAEQDIDLSPFYAQHLAATKHAYQSYNAQLWRATARMMWPALKAARRNWRWKWEVWKLSQWVG
;
A
#
# COMPACT_ATOMS: atom_id res chain seq x y z
N MET A 1 -14.05 -53.27 -11.29
CA MET A 1 -12.63 -52.91 -11.46
C MET A 1 -12.44 -52.47 -12.90
N PRO A 2 -11.67 -51.41 -13.18
CA PRO A 2 -11.83 -49.97 -12.87
C PRO A 2 -12.02 -49.18 -14.22
N GLY A 3 -12.24 -47.88 -14.32
CA GLY A 3 -12.29 -46.75 -13.40
C GLY A 3 -12.66 -45.48 -14.16
N HIS A 4 -13.16 -44.48 -13.44
CA HIS A 4 -13.31 -43.09 -13.91
C HIS A 4 -11.94 -42.43 -14.15
N PRO A 5 -11.90 -41.33 -14.92
CA PRO A 5 -11.90 -40.05 -14.23
C PRO A 5 -12.87 -39.01 -14.81
N THR A 6 -13.50 -38.33 -13.86
CA THR A 6 -14.21 -37.06 -13.88
C THR A 6 -13.55 -35.97 -14.73
N GLU A 7 -14.28 -35.46 -15.72
CA GLU A 7 -13.97 -34.23 -16.45
C GLU A 7 -14.73 -33.07 -15.79
N LEU A 8 -14.07 -32.41 -14.83
CA LEU A 8 -14.50 -31.14 -14.24
C LEU A 8 -13.48 -30.06 -14.60
N ALA A 9 -13.76 -29.28 -15.64
CA ALA A 9 -13.22 -27.93 -15.80
C ALA A 9 -14.10 -27.13 -16.76
N HIS A 10 -15.25 -26.72 -16.21
CA HIS A 10 -15.99 -25.49 -16.48
C HIS A 10 -15.49 -24.61 -17.63
N GLN A 11 -16.31 -24.61 -18.69
CA GLN A 11 -16.77 -23.43 -19.45
C GLN A 11 -16.14 -22.10 -19.03
N LEU A 12 -15.30 -21.55 -19.90
CA LEU A 12 -15.09 -20.12 -20.00
C LEU A 12 -15.50 -19.68 -21.41
N VAL A 13 -16.81 -19.84 -21.67
CA VAL A 13 -17.52 -19.11 -22.72
C VAL A 13 -17.56 -17.65 -22.26
N MET A 14 -16.62 -16.85 -22.73
CA MET A 14 -16.73 -15.39 -22.71
C MET A 14 -16.82 -14.88 -24.14
N ALA A 15 -17.93 -15.24 -24.79
CA ALA A 15 -18.47 -14.46 -25.88
C ALA A 15 -19.17 -13.23 -25.28
N THR A 16 -18.40 -12.19 -24.99
CA THR A 16 -18.98 -10.87 -24.68
C THR A 16 -19.18 -10.12 -26.00
N LYS A 17 -20.42 -10.13 -26.45
CA LYS A 17 -21.04 -9.19 -27.39
C LYS A 17 -20.49 -7.78 -27.12
N ALA A 18 -19.76 -7.22 -28.10
CA ALA A 18 -19.22 -5.87 -28.00
C ALA A 18 -20.36 -4.84 -27.84
N PRO A 19 -20.37 -4.01 -26.78
CA PRO A 19 -21.23 -2.84 -26.76
C PRO A 19 -20.71 -1.81 -27.77
N SER A 20 -21.60 -1.27 -28.58
CA SER A 20 -21.33 -0.19 -29.54
C SER A 20 -20.56 0.94 -28.87
N GLY A 21 -19.43 1.31 -29.48
CA GLY A 21 -18.44 2.20 -28.90
C GLY A 21 -18.99 3.59 -28.54
N VAL A 22 -18.77 3.98 -27.28
CA VAL A 22 -18.67 5.39 -26.94
C VAL A 22 -17.34 5.88 -27.52
N ARG A 23 -17.39 6.57 -28.67
CA ARG A 23 -16.26 7.30 -29.25
C ARG A 23 -15.71 8.27 -28.19
N ARG A 24 -14.59 7.93 -27.57
CA ARG A 24 -13.81 8.87 -26.76
C ARG A 24 -13.17 9.86 -27.71
N ARG A 25 -13.67 11.10 -27.71
CA ARG A 25 -13.01 12.22 -28.38
C ARG A 25 -11.59 12.36 -27.82
N TYR A 26 -10.59 12.19 -28.67
CA TYR A 26 -9.21 12.47 -28.32
C TYR A 26 -9.05 13.98 -28.19
N ARG A 27 -8.86 14.48 -26.97
CA ARG A 27 -8.43 15.86 -26.73
C ARG A 27 -6.91 15.89 -26.86
N PRO A 28 -6.33 16.71 -27.74
CA PRO A 28 -4.88 16.82 -27.85
C PRO A 28 -4.29 17.26 -26.50
N PRO A 29 -3.12 16.73 -26.10
CA PRO A 29 -2.49 17.09 -24.84
C PRO A 29 -2.17 18.59 -24.84
N ALA A 30 -2.54 19.27 -23.76
CA ALA A 30 -2.10 20.63 -23.51
C ALA A 30 -0.56 20.69 -23.49
N PRO A 31 0.06 21.80 -23.95
CA PRO A 31 1.49 21.95 -23.92
C PRO A 31 2.00 21.74 -22.48
N TRP A 32 2.95 20.82 -22.38
CA TRP A 32 3.62 20.38 -21.16
C TRP A 32 4.24 21.60 -20.46
N ASN A 33 3.72 21.95 -19.29
CA ASN A 33 4.51 22.75 -18.36
C ASN A 33 5.64 21.84 -17.85
N LEU A 34 6.88 22.18 -18.19
CA LEU A 34 8.10 21.62 -17.60
C LEU A 34 8.06 21.81 -16.09
N ALA A 35 7.54 20.83 -15.37
CA ALA A 35 7.62 20.78 -13.92
C ALA A 35 8.97 20.16 -13.53
N THR A 36 9.79 21.00 -12.92
CA THR A 36 11.09 20.77 -12.31
C THR A 36 11.12 19.50 -11.44
N PRO A 37 12.21 18.71 -11.43
CA PRO A 37 12.37 17.62 -10.48
C PRO A 37 12.70 18.18 -9.10
N ALA A 38 11.67 18.57 -8.34
CA ALA A 38 11.85 18.91 -6.92
C ALA A 38 11.90 17.62 -6.12
N THR A 39 13.11 17.18 -5.77
CA THR A 39 13.41 16.27 -4.67
C THR A 39 13.03 16.94 -3.35
N THR A 40 11.74 17.12 -3.10
CA THR A 40 11.25 17.53 -1.79
C THR A 40 10.96 16.27 -1.01
N ALA A 41 11.77 15.98 0.00
CA ALA A 41 11.49 14.94 0.98
C ALA A 41 10.11 15.20 1.59
N ALA A 42 9.09 14.53 1.06
CA ALA A 42 7.71 14.79 1.39
C ALA A 42 7.44 14.34 2.83
N LYS A 43 7.13 15.31 3.69
CA LYS A 43 6.53 15.04 5.01
C LYS A 43 5.26 14.22 4.77
N PRO A 44 5.09 13.04 5.38
CA PRO A 44 3.95 12.19 5.08
C PRO A 44 2.65 12.96 5.37
N PRO A 45 1.71 13.03 4.41
CA PRO A 45 0.43 13.69 4.60
C PRO A 45 -0.30 13.09 5.81
N THR A 46 -0.78 13.95 6.70
CA THR A 46 -1.40 13.57 7.98
C THR A 46 -2.80 12.96 7.84
N ARG A 47 -3.36 12.89 6.61
CA ARG A 47 -4.74 12.42 6.40
C ARG A 47 -4.94 11.53 5.17
N ASP A 48 -4.28 11.83 4.05
CA ASP A 48 -4.32 10.96 2.86
C ASP A 48 -3.06 10.09 2.80
N LEU A 49 -3.18 8.81 3.14
CA LEU A 49 -2.11 7.82 3.02
C LEU A 49 -1.80 7.43 1.55
N VAL A 50 -2.19 8.26 0.59
CA VAL A 50 -2.07 8.01 -0.84
C VAL A 50 -1.55 9.28 -1.50
N GLY A 51 -0.39 9.19 -2.16
CA GLY A 51 0.21 10.34 -2.86
C GLY A 51 -0.42 10.61 -4.23
N ALA A 52 0.12 11.63 -4.91
CA ALA A 52 -0.27 11.98 -6.28
C ALA A 52 0.01 10.82 -7.26
N PRO A 53 -0.81 10.64 -8.32
CA PRO A 53 -0.56 9.61 -9.32
C PRO A 53 0.77 9.87 -10.04
N CYS A 54 1.55 8.81 -10.23
CA CYS A 54 2.78 8.88 -11.02
C CYS A 54 2.44 9.17 -12.49
N PRO A 55 3.17 10.08 -13.18
CA PRO A 55 2.84 10.53 -14.53
C PRO A 55 2.95 9.44 -15.60
N LEU A 56 3.73 8.37 -15.35
CA LEU A 56 3.92 7.28 -16.30
C LEU A 56 3.13 6.03 -15.93
N SER A 57 3.21 5.57 -14.68
CA SER A 57 2.51 4.34 -14.27
C SER A 57 1.01 4.57 -14.01
N ASN A 58 0.57 5.81 -13.79
CA ASN A 58 -0.76 6.20 -13.28
C ASN A 58 -1.12 5.62 -11.90
N LEU A 59 -0.22 4.88 -11.25
CA LEU A 59 -0.41 4.34 -9.91
C LEU A 59 -0.10 5.40 -8.85
N ARG A 60 -0.86 5.40 -7.76
CA ARG A 60 -0.63 6.29 -6.62
C ARG A 60 0.24 5.60 -5.58
N PRO A 61 1.31 6.25 -5.07
CA PRO A 61 2.11 5.67 -4.00
C PRO A 61 1.29 5.59 -2.71
N VAL A 62 1.40 4.48 -2.00
CA VAL A 62 0.68 4.25 -0.74
C VAL A 62 1.62 4.37 0.46
N TYR A 63 1.23 5.16 1.44
CA TYR A 63 1.92 5.29 2.72
C TYR A 63 1.34 4.29 3.72
N TYR A 64 2.14 3.29 4.10
CA TYR A 64 1.69 2.28 5.05
C TYR A 64 1.86 2.79 6.48
N ALA A 65 0.74 3.10 7.13
CA ALA A 65 0.69 3.42 8.54
C ALA A 65 1.14 2.21 9.39
N PRO A 66 1.76 2.44 10.57
CA PRO A 66 2.12 1.36 11.48
C PRO A 66 0.88 0.58 11.94
N LEU A 67 0.97 -0.75 12.04
CA LEU A 67 -0.15 -1.57 12.48
C LEU A 67 -0.49 -1.39 13.97
N PHE A 68 0.41 -0.73 14.71
CA PHE A 68 0.28 -0.47 16.13
C PHE A 68 0.49 1.01 16.43
N PRO A 69 -0.47 1.90 16.15
CA PRO A 69 -0.33 3.34 16.41
C PRO A 69 0.15 3.63 17.84
N GLU A 70 -0.37 2.92 18.83
CA GLU A 70 0.02 3.04 20.25
C GLU A 70 1.50 2.68 20.54
N LEU A 71 2.16 1.90 19.68
CA LEU A 71 3.59 1.66 19.80
C LEU A 71 4.42 2.83 19.26
N HIS A 72 3.85 3.61 18.33
CA HIS A 72 4.49 4.67 17.57
C HIS A 72 4.12 6.08 18.06
N ASP A 73 3.04 6.23 18.81
CA ASP A 73 2.74 7.45 19.54
C ASP A 73 3.86 7.68 20.56
N SER A 74 4.76 8.61 20.24
CA SER A 74 5.48 9.35 21.26
C SER A 74 4.43 9.89 22.23
N PRO A 75 4.64 9.78 23.56
CA PRO A 75 3.71 10.35 24.53
C PRO A 75 3.41 11.77 24.07
N PRO A 76 2.13 12.17 23.98
CA PRO A 76 1.77 13.46 23.44
C PRO A 76 2.61 14.52 24.15
N THR A 77 3.57 15.10 23.44
CA THR A 77 4.39 16.21 23.94
C THR A 77 3.54 17.48 24.09
N ALA A 78 2.23 17.36 23.84
CA ALA A 78 1.18 18.35 24.04
C ALA A 78 0.19 17.95 25.16
N ARG A 79 0.63 17.29 26.24
CA ARG A 79 -0.15 17.31 27.50
C ARG A 79 -0.17 18.70 28.19
N SER A 80 0.39 19.73 27.56
CA SER A 80 0.51 21.08 28.16
C SER A 80 -0.44 22.15 27.61
N GLN A 81 -1.55 21.79 26.95
CA GLN A 81 -2.53 22.81 26.51
C GLN A 81 -3.98 22.37 26.72
N HIS A 82 -4.29 21.84 27.89
CA HIS A 82 -5.63 22.04 28.44
C HIS A 82 -5.51 23.03 29.60
N PRO A 83 -6.43 24.00 29.73
CA PRO A 83 -6.40 25.01 30.79
C PRO A 83 -6.61 24.44 32.20
N TYR A 84 -6.80 23.13 32.32
CA TYR A 84 -6.77 22.38 33.57
C TYR A 84 -5.83 21.19 33.38
N SER A 85 -4.54 21.39 33.67
CA SER A 85 -3.59 20.30 33.72
C SER A 85 -3.62 19.65 35.10
N LEU A 86 -3.47 18.32 35.19
CA LEU A 86 -3.37 17.61 36.48
C LEU A 86 -2.17 18.06 37.34
N ALA A 87 -1.27 18.89 36.80
CA ALA A 87 -0.18 19.51 37.53
C ALA A 87 -0.64 20.67 38.43
N GLU A 88 -1.83 21.23 38.20
CA GLU A 88 -2.39 22.35 38.96
C GLU A 88 -3.12 21.92 40.24
N PHE A 89 -3.37 20.62 40.43
CA PHE A 89 -3.89 20.11 41.70
C PHE A 89 -2.71 19.84 42.62
N PRO A 90 -2.41 20.72 43.61
CA PRO A 90 -1.45 20.39 44.65
C PRO A 90 -1.98 19.12 45.33
N SER A 91 -1.23 18.04 45.20
CA SER A 91 -1.46 16.78 45.91
C SER A 91 -1.23 17.04 47.40
N THR A 92 -2.18 17.69 48.03
CA THR A 92 -2.12 18.11 49.43
C THR A 92 -2.63 16.94 50.25
N SER A 93 -1.76 15.97 50.45
CA SER A 93 -1.86 15.01 51.54
C SER A 93 -0.45 14.56 51.87
N PRO A 94 0.17 15.11 52.94
CA PRO A 94 1.27 14.44 53.62
C PRO A 94 0.69 13.27 54.43
N SER A 95 0.13 12.28 53.73
CA SER A 95 0.07 10.94 54.30
C SER A 95 1.31 10.24 53.79
N SER A 96 2.16 9.86 54.73
CA SER A 96 3.30 8.98 54.53
C SER A 96 2.80 7.62 54.03
N SER A 97 2.35 7.57 52.78
CA SER A 97 2.11 6.33 52.08
C SER A 97 3.51 5.79 51.74
N PRO A 98 3.88 4.59 52.21
CA PRO A 98 5.18 4.04 51.94
C PRO A 98 5.40 4.06 50.43
N SER A 99 6.54 4.57 49.99
CA SER A 99 7.01 4.41 48.62
C SER A 99 7.08 2.90 48.34
N LEU A 100 5.97 2.36 47.85
CA LEU A 100 5.85 1.01 47.35
C LEU A 100 6.74 0.98 46.11
N SER A 101 8.00 0.66 46.36
CA SER A 101 8.91 0.20 45.32
C SER A 101 8.12 -0.81 44.52
N PRO A 102 7.97 -0.64 43.19
CA PRO A 102 7.21 -1.58 42.38
C PRO A 102 7.71 -2.96 42.75
N SER A 103 6.81 -3.87 43.15
CA SER A 103 7.24 -5.22 43.51
C SER A 103 8.15 -5.74 42.38
N SER A 104 9.22 -6.45 42.71
CA SER A 104 10.17 -6.96 41.70
C SER A 104 9.43 -7.66 40.53
N SER A 105 8.28 -8.27 40.83
CA SER A 105 7.36 -8.87 39.85
C SER A 105 6.72 -7.87 38.86
N PHE A 106 6.41 -6.66 39.29
CA PHE A 106 5.85 -5.59 38.45
C PHE A 106 6.93 -4.97 37.57
N ALA A 107 8.11 -4.66 38.14
CA ALA A 107 9.25 -4.16 37.38
C ALA A 107 9.71 -5.15 36.29
N ALA A 108 9.79 -6.46 36.63
CA ALA A 108 10.11 -7.51 35.68
C ALA A 108 9.05 -7.64 34.56
N ARG A 109 7.77 -7.47 34.90
CA ARG A 109 6.66 -7.47 33.91
C ARG A 109 6.73 -6.27 32.97
N GLN A 110 7.02 -5.07 33.48
CA GLN A 110 7.21 -3.86 32.66
C GLN A 110 8.39 -4.01 31.70
N HIS A 111 9.53 -4.53 32.18
CA HIS A 111 10.68 -4.79 31.32
C HIS A 111 10.35 -5.80 30.20
N ARG A 112 9.62 -6.87 30.53
CA ARG A 112 9.13 -7.85 29.54
C ARG A 112 8.23 -7.19 28.49
N LEU A 113 7.33 -6.28 28.88
CA LEU A 113 6.50 -5.56 27.92
C LEU A 113 7.33 -4.68 26.99
N GLN A 114 8.34 -3.98 27.51
CA GLN A 114 9.22 -3.13 26.69
C GLN A 114 9.97 -3.95 25.63
N LEU A 115 10.48 -5.13 26.02
CA LEU A 115 11.11 -6.06 25.08
C LEU A 115 10.14 -6.56 24.00
N LEU A 116 8.90 -6.90 24.39
CA LEU A 116 7.86 -7.30 23.44
C LEU A 116 7.48 -6.15 22.49
N LYS A 117 7.37 -4.91 23.00
CA LYS A 117 7.13 -3.71 22.21
C LYS A 117 8.22 -3.51 21.16
N ALA A 118 9.49 -3.55 21.56
CA ALA A 118 10.62 -3.41 20.62
C ALA A 118 10.61 -4.51 19.56
N LYS A 119 10.35 -5.77 19.95
CA LYS A 119 10.26 -6.90 19.01
C LYS A 119 9.12 -6.74 18.01
N PHE A 120 7.93 -6.32 18.46
CA PHE A 120 6.79 -6.14 17.57
C PHE A 120 6.97 -4.94 16.64
N TYR A 121 7.63 -3.88 17.10
CA TYR A 121 8.02 -2.74 16.28
C TYR A 121 8.94 -3.15 15.13
N ALA A 122 10.01 -3.90 15.40
CA ALA A 122 10.94 -4.36 14.37
C ALA A 122 10.22 -5.19 13.29
N GLN A 123 9.34 -6.09 13.73
CA GLN A 123 8.56 -6.95 12.81
C GLN A 123 7.51 -6.18 12.00
N ASP A 124 6.93 -5.11 12.55
CA ASP A 124 6.03 -4.23 11.81
C ASP A 124 6.78 -3.45 10.73
N LEU A 125 7.95 -2.92 11.08
CA LEU A 125 8.81 -2.19 10.15
C LEU A 125 9.23 -3.07 8.97
N GLU A 126 9.67 -4.31 9.23
CA GLU A 126 9.99 -5.29 8.17
C GLU A 126 8.81 -5.56 7.23
N TYR A 127 7.61 -5.70 7.78
CA TYR A 127 6.40 -5.93 7.00
C TYR A 127 6.10 -4.73 6.09
N ARG A 128 6.19 -3.50 6.61
CA ARG A 128 5.98 -2.27 5.83
C ARG A 128 7.03 -2.10 4.74
N LEU A 129 8.30 -2.37 5.02
CA LEU A 129 9.35 -2.34 4.00
C LEU A 129 9.06 -3.32 2.85
N ASN A 130 8.53 -4.50 3.15
CA ASN A 130 8.13 -5.45 2.12
C ASN A 130 6.95 -4.94 1.28
N LEU A 131 6.00 -4.21 1.88
CA LEU A 131 4.89 -3.61 1.14
C LEU A 131 5.41 -2.51 0.19
N TYR A 132 6.32 -1.66 0.67
CA TYR A 132 6.96 -0.64 -0.19
C TYR A 132 7.74 -1.25 -1.35
N ARG A 133 8.44 -2.37 -1.13
CA ARG A 133 9.13 -3.09 -2.21
C ARG A 133 8.14 -3.61 -3.26
N LEU A 134 7.00 -4.13 -2.83
CA LEU A 134 5.95 -4.61 -3.73
C LEU A 134 5.33 -3.45 -4.53
N ASP A 135 5.07 -2.32 -3.89
CA ASP A 135 4.56 -1.12 -4.55
C ASP A 135 5.55 -0.59 -5.59
N ALA A 136 6.84 -0.49 -5.23
CA ALA A 136 7.89 -0.10 -6.17
C ALA A 136 7.97 -1.04 -7.38
N PHE A 137 7.87 -2.35 -7.16
CA PHE A 137 7.80 -3.34 -8.24
C PHE A 137 6.62 -3.09 -9.18
N ASN A 138 5.43 -2.82 -8.64
CA ASN A 138 4.24 -2.52 -9.45
C ASN A 138 4.41 -1.22 -10.23
N GLN A 139 4.88 -0.16 -9.56
CA GLN A 139 5.15 1.14 -10.16
C GLN A 139 6.09 1.02 -11.36
N ASP A 140 7.20 0.32 -11.17
CA ASP A 140 8.21 0.10 -12.20
C ASP A 140 7.69 -0.68 -13.40
N PHE A 141 6.89 -1.73 -13.16
CA PHE A 141 6.31 -2.54 -14.23
C PHE A 141 5.35 -1.71 -15.08
N TRP A 142 4.43 -0.98 -14.44
CA TRP A 142 3.45 -0.16 -15.15
C TRP A 142 4.06 1.06 -15.82
N ALA A 143 5.08 1.69 -15.21
CA ALA A 143 5.80 2.78 -15.84
C ALA A 143 6.46 2.33 -17.15
N ARG A 144 7.16 1.19 -17.13
CA ARG A 144 7.81 0.62 -18.32
C ARG A 144 6.79 0.21 -19.38
N THR A 145 5.75 -0.52 -18.97
CA THR A 145 4.70 -1.00 -19.89
C THR A 145 3.99 0.17 -20.58
N ASN A 146 3.67 1.24 -19.84
CA ASN A 146 3.02 2.41 -20.41
C ASN A 146 3.97 3.19 -21.34
N ALA A 147 5.26 3.32 -20.99
CA ALA A 147 6.26 3.93 -21.86
C ALA A 147 6.41 3.17 -23.17
N ASP A 148 6.51 1.84 -23.10
CA ASP A 148 6.61 0.97 -24.28
C ASP A 148 5.34 1.02 -25.13
N PHE A 149 4.17 1.07 -24.51
CA PHE A 149 2.89 1.24 -25.19
C PHE A 149 2.83 2.56 -25.96
N LEU A 150 3.18 3.68 -25.32
CA LEU A 150 3.17 5.00 -25.96
C LEU A 150 4.15 5.04 -27.13
N ALA A 151 5.37 4.53 -26.94
CA ALA A 151 6.38 4.45 -27.99
C ALA A 151 5.95 3.53 -29.15
N ALA A 152 5.27 2.41 -28.87
CA ALA A 152 4.74 1.52 -29.90
C ALA A 152 3.59 2.17 -30.68
N ARG A 153 2.69 2.87 -29.99
CA ARG A 153 1.58 3.60 -30.58
C ARG A 153 2.09 4.70 -31.50
N ASP A 154 3.04 5.50 -31.04
CA ASP A 154 3.57 6.62 -31.83
C ASP A 154 4.29 6.12 -33.09
N ARG A 155 5.05 5.02 -32.99
CA ARG A 155 5.63 4.33 -34.17
C ARG A 155 4.56 3.85 -35.14
N TRP A 156 3.47 3.26 -34.64
CA TRP A 156 2.37 2.79 -35.48
C TRP A 156 1.70 3.94 -36.23
N LEU A 157 1.44 5.06 -35.53
CA LEU A 157 0.89 6.28 -36.12
C LEU A 157 1.79 6.86 -37.20
N CYS A 158 3.11 6.93 -36.98
CA CYS A 158 4.05 7.42 -37.99
C CYS A 158 4.06 6.55 -39.25
N GLN A 159 3.90 5.23 -39.11
CA GLN A 159 3.90 4.29 -40.23
C GLN A 159 2.60 4.33 -41.04
N HIS A 160 1.45 4.46 -40.37
CA HIS A 160 0.13 4.31 -41.00
C HIS A 160 -0.53 5.66 -41.34
N HIS A 161 -0.08 6.76 -40.70
CA HIS A 161 -0.65 8.11 -40.86
C HIS A 161 0.43 9.21 -40.95
N PRO A 162 1.32 9.19 -41.96
CA PRO A 162 2.42 10.16 -42.09
C PRO A 162 1.97 11.60 -42.44
N GLN A 163 0.69 11.82 -42.78
CA GLN A 163 0.17 13.09 -43.30
C GLN A 163 -1.20 13.40 -42.67
N VAL A 164 -1.27 14.22 -41.61
CA VAL A 164 -2.56 14.77 -41.16
C VAL A 164 -2.46 16.28 -41.01
N GLY A 165 -2.54 16.96 -42.15
CA GLY A 165 -3.10 18.30 -42.22
C GLY A 165 -4.62 18.21 -42.36
N ARG A 166 -5.33 18.72 -41.34
CA ARG A 166 -6.77 19.05 -41.32
C ARG A 166 -7.78 17.88 -41.25
N ALA A 167 -8.72 18.08 -40.32
CA ALA A 167 -9.93 17.32 -40.00
C ALA A 167 -9.75 16.10 -39.09
N GLU A 168 -10.59 16.04 -38.04
CA GLU A 168 -10.74 14.96 -37.06
C GLU A 168 -11.07 13.62 -37.75
N GLN A 169 -10.09 12.98 -38.37
CA GLN A 169 -10.26 11.61 -38.84
C GLN A 169 -10.18 10.68 -37.63
N ASP A 170 -11.25 9.92 -37.43
CA ASP A 170 -11.28 8.82 -36.48
C ASP A 170 -10.27 7.75 -36.94
N ILE A 171 -9.06 7.82 -36.39
CA ILE A 171 -8.03 6.81 -36.64
C ILE A 171 -8.43 5.52 -35.92
N ASP A 172 -8.64 4.46 -36.68
CA ASP A 172 -8.92 3.14 -36.12
C ASP A 172 -7.64 2.53 -35.54
N LEU A 173 -7.53 2.56 -34.21
CA LEU A 173 -6.44 1.98 -33.43
C LEU A 173 -6.68 0.51 -33.08
N SER A 174 -7.83 -0.08 -33.44
CA SER A 174 -8.16 -1.46 -33.11
C SER A 174 -7.12 -2.51 -33.56
N PRO A 175 -6.54 -2.46 -34.78
CA PRO A 175 -5.52 -3.43 -35.18
C PRO A 175 -4.23 -3.29 -34.35
N PHE A 176 -3.85 -2.06 -34.01
CA PHE A 176 -2.71 -1.79 -33.13
C PHE A 176 -2.92 -2.43 -31.74
N TYR A 177 -4.09 -2.23 -31.13
CA TYR A 177 -4.39 -2.80 -29.82
C TYR A 177 -4.36 -4.33 -29.83
N ALA A 178 -4.94 -4.96 -30.85
CA ALA A 178 -4.93 -6.42 -30.98
C ALA A 178 -3.50 -6.98 -31.04
N GLN A 179 -2.64 -6.35 -31.86
CA GLN A 179 -1.24 -6.75 -31.99
C GLN A 179 -0.45 -6.49 -30.70
N HIS A 180 -0.63 -5.33 -30.08
CA HIS A 180 0.07 -4.97 -28.84
C HIS A 180 -0.30 -5.90 -27.67
N LEU A 181 -1.59 -6.23 -27.53
CA LEU A 181 -2.06 -7.17 -26.50
C LEU A 181 -1.51 -8.58 -26.73
N ALA A 182 -1.43 -9.03 -27.98
CA ALA A 182 -0.82 -10.32 -28.31
C ALA A 182 0.68 -10.35 -27.93
N ALA A 183 1.42 -9.28 -28.23
CA ALA A 183 2.85 -9.17 -27.93
C ALA A 183 3.16 -9.10 -26.43
N THR A 184 2.35 -8.35 -25.67
CA THR A 184 2.54 -8.11 -24.22
C THR A 184 2.00 -9.22 -23.32
N LYS A 185 1.20 -10.16 -23.87
CA LYS A 185 0.54 -11.23 -23.11
C LYS A 185 1.48 -11.99 -22.18
N HIS A 186 2.66 -12.37 -22.68
CA HIS A 186 3.64 -13.13 -21.88
C HIS A 186 4.22 -12.30 -20.73
N ALA A 187 4.48 -11.00 -20.97
CA ALA A 187 4.96 -10.09 -19.93
C ALA A 187 3.94 -9.98 -18.78
N TYR A 188 2.65 -9.82 -19.09
CA TYR A 188 1.59 -9.80 -18.07
C TYR A 188 1.47 -11.12 -17.31
N GLN A 189 1.59 -12.27 -17.98
CA GLN A 189 1.58 -13.57 -17.30
C GLN A 189 2.74 -13.68 -16.31
N SER A 190 3.94 -13.28 -16.73
CA SER A 190 5.13 -13.30 -15.87
C SER A 190 5.00 -12.35 -14.67
N TYR A 191 4.43 -11.16 -14.88
CA TYR A 191 4.15 -10.18 -13.83
C TYR A 191 3.13 -10.72 -12.84
N ASN A 192 1.99 -11.24 -13.32
CA ASN A 192 0.95 -11.80 -12.47
C ASN A 192 1.49 -12.97 -11.63
N ALA A 193 2.32 -13.85 -12.22
CA ALA A 193 2.95 -14.93 -11.48
C ALA A 193 3.92 -14.44 -10.40
N GLN A 194 4.63 -13.34 -10.63
CA GLN A 194 5.50 -12.72 -9.62
C GLN A 194 4.68 -12.04 -8.52
N LEU A 195 3.64 -11.29 -8.90
CA LEU A 195 2.73 -10.62 -7.99
C LEU A 195 2.06 -11.64 -7.05
N TRP A 196 1.51 -12.73 -7.57
CA TRP A 196 0.90 -13.78 -6.75
C TRP A 196 1.88 -14.43 -5.78
N ARG A 197 3.10 -14.72 -6.23
CA ARG A 197 4.16 -15.27 -5.35
C ARG A 197 4.53 -14.29 -4.24
N ALA A 198 4.66 -13.01 -4.57
CA ALA A 198 4.97 -11.97 -3.59
C ALA A 198 3.81 -11.79 -2.59
N THR A 199 2.58 -11.64 -3.06
CA THR A 199 1.39 -11.48 -2.21
C THR A 199 1.18 -12.68 -1.29
N ALA A 200 1.32 -13.90 -1.79
CA ALA A 200 1.21 -15.11 -0.97
C ALA A 200 2.27 -15.14 0.15
N ARG A 201 3.51 -14.73 -0.14
CA ARG A 201 4.57 -14.61 0.88
C ARG A 201 4.24 -13.56 1.96
N MET A 202 3.43 -12.54 1.63
CA MET A 202 3.07 -11.47 2.56
C MET A 202 1.84 -11.77 3.42
N MET A 203 0.95 -12.66 2.99
CA MET A 203 -0.23 -13.05 3.77
C MET A 203 0.14 -13.64 5.13
N TRP A 204 1.20 -14.47 5.19
CA TRP A 204 1.62 -15.11 6.43
C TRP A 204 2.15 -14.12 7.48
N PRO A 205 3.06 -13.17 7.14
CA PRO A 205 3.40 -12.03 7.98
C PRO A 205 2.20 -11.22 8.44
N ALA A 206 1.22 -10.95 7.57
CA ALA A 206 0.03 -10.18 7.91
C ALA A 206 -0.83 -10.89 8.97
N LEU A 207 -1.08 -12.19 8.80
CA LEU A 207 -1.79 -13.00 9.78
C LEU A 207 -1.04 -13.04 11.13
N LYS A 208 0.28 -13.20 11.08
CA LYS A 208 1.14 -13.12 12.27
C LYS A 208 1.01 -11.75 12.94
N ALA A 209 0.94 -10.66 12.19
CA ALA A 209 0.77 -9.32 12.73
C ALA A 209 -0.56 -9.14 13.48
N ALA A 210 -1.67 -9.62 12.90
CA ALA A 210 -2.97 -9.62 13.57
C ALA A 210 -2.94 -10.40 14.89
N ARG A 211 -2.31 -11.59 14.90
CA ARG A 211 -2.14 -12.40 16.11
C ARG A 211 -1.28 -11.69 17.17
N ARG A 212 -0.26 -10.94 16.77
CA ARG A 212 0.57 -10.14 17.69
C ARG A 212 -0.24 -9.02 18.33
N ASN A 213 -1.10 -8.33 17.57
CA ASN A 213 -1.98 -7.30 18.08
C ASN A 213 -2.91 -7.84 19.17
N TRP A 214 -3.54 -8.97 18.88
CA TRP A 214 -4.38 -9.63 19.86
C TRP A 214 -3.60 -10.02 21.12
N ARG A 215 -2.41 -10.61 20.97
CA ARG A 215 -1.52 -10.94 22.11
C ARG A 215 -1.09 -9.71 22.92
N TRP A 216 -0.76 -8.60 22.27
CA TRP A 216 -0.39 -7.35 22.94
C TRP A 216 -1.55 -6.83 23.79
N LYS A 217 -2.75 -6.71 23.20
CA LYS A 217 -3.96 -6.28 23.90
C LYS A 217 -4.27 -7.17 25.11
N TRP A 218 -4.08 -8.48 24.96
CA TRP A 218 -4.27 -9.44 26.06
C TRP A 218 -3.29 -9.23 27.22
N GLU A 219 -1.99 -9.02 26.94
CA GLU A 219 -0.99 -8.78 27.99
C GLU A 219 -1.21 -7.43 28.70
N VAL A 220 -1.62 -6.38 27.96
CA VAL A 220 -1.98 -5.08 28.53
C VAL A 220 -3.21 -5.21 29.43
N TRP A 221 -4.27 -5.89 28.95
CA TRP A 221 -5.47 -6.16 29.75
C TRP A 221 -5.15 -6.97 31.01
N LYS A 222 -4.28 -7.99 30.90
CA LYS A 222 -3.85 -8.77 32.06
C LYS A 222 -3.16 -7.88 33.09
N LEU A 223 -2.40 -6.86 32.70
CA LEU A 223 -1.75 -5.96 33.64
C LEU A 223 -2.69 -4.94 34.27
N SER A 224 -3.71 -4.46 33.54
CA SER A 224 -4.69 -3.52 34.10
C SER A 224 -5.54 -4.15 35.21
N GLN A 225 -5.75 -5.47 35.20
CA GLN A 225 -6.48 -6.20 36.24
C GLN A 225 -5.74 -6.30 37.58
N TRP A 226 -4.45 -5.95 37.66
CA TRP A 226 -3.64 -6.06 38.88
C TRP A 226 -3.35 -4.71 39.54
N VAL A 227 -3.82 -3.61 38.93
CA VAL A 227 -3.61 -2.23 39.40
C VAL A 227 -4.89 -1.66 40.05
N GLY A 228 -6.02 -2.37 39.97
CA GLY A 228 -7.26 -2.08 40.71
C GLY A 228 -7.39 -2.97 41.93
#